data_AF-A0A6I6FEG0-F1
#
_entry.id   AF-A0A6I6FEG0-F1
#
_cell.length_a   1.000
_cell.length_b   1.000
_cell.length_c   1.000
_cell.angle_alpha   90.00
_cell.angle_beta   90.00
_cell.angle_gamma   90.00
#
_symmetry.space_group_name_H-M   'P 1'
#
loop_
_entity.id
_entity.type
_entity.pdbx_description
1 polymer ?
#
loop_
_entity_poly.entity_id
_entity_poly.type
_entity_poly.pdbx_seq_one_letter_code
_entity_poly.pdbx_strand_id
1 'polypeptide(L)'
;MGKRAAASRGRRRRGARGGGGGGGRRGPAGRIVLASLTLVGVCLGGGAALAHWRAADATTDAGAPARQPVAEPPHARAPVAPPRADRDSPPRRDEPGAPASVPSSGPGTFTTARAHGVRTGSGTPRRYSVQVENGIDLSPTGAAAEIERIMAHPRGWAAHGRGSFQLVTQDADFVIRIATPKTADALCAKQGLDTGGELNCETVDGVVVNLKRWTLGSPTFAGPPAEYRHLIINHEVGHELGISRHLGCGGPGKPAPVMMQQIKGLDGCTSNAWPYDTAGRYIDGPLVS
;
A
#
# COMPACT_ATOMS: atom_id res chain seq x y z
N MET A 1 -13.65 -66.24 -50.18
CA MET A 1 -12.98 -66.51 -48.87
C MET A 1 -13.47 -65.40 -47.94
N GLY A 2 -14.16 -65.59 -46.79
CA GLY A 2 -14.14 -66.67 -45.79
C GLY A 2 -13.27 -66.22 -44.61
N LYS A 3 -13.70 -66.14 -43.33
CA LYS A 3 -14.97 -66.53 -42.66
C LYS A 3 -15.28 -65.59 -41.47
N ARG A 4 -16.50 -65.71 -40.91
CA ARG A 4 -17.00 -65.04 -39.69
C ARG A 4 -16.60 -65.77 -38.39
N ALA A 5 -16.63 -65.05 -37.26
CA ALA A 5 -17.02 -65.54 -35.93
C ALA A 5 -17.91 -64.45 -35.29
N ALA A 6 -19.15 -64.66 -34.81
CA ALA A 6 -19.65 -65.59 -33.77
C ALA A 6 -19.08 -65.23 -32.38
N ALA A 7 -19.74 -64.54 -31.44
CA ALA A 7 -21.13 -64.50 -30.91
C ALA A 7 -21.38 -65.40 -29.69
N SER A 8 -21.66 -64.77 -28.53
CA SER A 8 -22.17 -65.36 -27.28
C SER A 8 -22.71 -64.19 -26.41
N ARG A 9 -24.02 -63.92 -26.26
CA ARG A 9 -25.01 -64.55 -25.35
C ARG A 9 -24.43 -64.83 -23.94
N GLY A 10 -24.81 -64.20 -22.83
CA GLY A 10 -25.86 -63.21 -22.52
C GLY A 10 -26.80 -63.71 -21.41
N ARG A 11 -26.99 -62.96 -20.31
CA ARG A 11 -28.10 -63.19 -19.37
C ARG A 11 -28.57 -61.93 -18.65
N ARG A 12 -29.89 -61.74 -18.59
CA ARG A 12 -30.61 -60.63 -17.93
C ARG A 12 -31.12 -61.03 -16.53
N ARG A 13 -31.18 -60.08 -15.59
CA ARG A 13 -32.26 -59.81 -14.60
C ARG A 13 -32.18 -58.29 -14.31
N ARG A 14 -33.17 -57.39 -14.54
CA ARG A 14 -34.54 -57.26 -13.97
C ARG A 14 -34.53 -57.41 -12.44
N GLY A 15 -34.49 -56.33 -11.67
CA GLY A 15 -35.59 -55.44 -11.25
C GLY A 15 -35.33 -55.05 -9.76
N ALA A 16 -35.96 -54.08 -9.10
CA ALA A 16 -37.20 -53.33 -9.37
C ALA A 16 -37.16 -51.90 -8.77
N ARG A 17 -38.26 -51.15 -8.92
CA ARG A 17 -38.50 -49.81 -8.33
C ARG A 17 -39.13 -49.91 -6.93
N GLY A 18 -38.98 -48.85 -6.13
CA GLY A 18 -39.80 -48.53 -4.95
C GLY A 18 -38.96 -47.89 -3.83
N GLY A 19 -39.40 -46.85 -3.09
CA GLY A 19 -40.63 -46.07 -3.24
C GLY A 19 -41.23 -45.63 -1.89
N GLY A 20 -40.86 -44.43 -1.42
CA GLY A 20 -41.62 -43.66 -0.41
C GLY A 20 -41.54 -44.10 1.06
N GLY A 21 -41.96 -43.18 1.94
CA GLY A 21 -42.30 -43.47 3.35
C GLY A 21 -41.50 -42.66 4.39
N GLY A 22 -42.09 -41.60 4.92
CA GLY A 22 -41.53 -40.85 6.06
C GLY A 22 -41.84 -41.51 7.41
N GLY A 23 -41.16 -41.04 8.47
CA GLY A 23 -41.38 -41.54 9.83
C GLY A 23 -40.67 -40.68 10.88
N GLY A 24 -41.33 -39.60 11.32
CA GLY A 24 -40.80 -38.76 12.39
C GLY A 24 -40.88 -39.43 13.77
N ARG A 25 -40.00 -39.04 14.70
CA ARG A 25 -40.12 -39.34 16.13
C ARG A 25 -39.91 -38.08 16.96
N ARG A 26 -40.86 -37.80 17.85
CA ARG A 26 -40.88 -36.70 18.82
C ARG A 26 -40.67 -37.26 20.23
N GLY A 27 -39.95 -36.53 21.08
CA GLY A 27 -40.00 -36.65 22.53
C GLY A 27 -39.26 -37.85 23.16
N PRO A 28 -39.11 -37.88 24.50
CA PRO A 28 -39.85 -37.08 25.49
C PRO A 28 -39.03 -35.94 26.15
N ALA A 29 -39.74 -35.04 26.85
CA ALA A 29 -39.18 -34.00 27.72
C ALA A 29 -39.20 -34.44 29.20
N GLY A 30 -38.26 -33.95 30.02
CA GLY A 30 -38.08 -34.42 31.40
C GLY A 30 -37.27 -33.51 32.34
N ARG A 31 -37.80 -32.31 32.62
CA ARG A 31 -37.66 -31.49 33.86
C ARG A 31 -36.31 -31.47 34.63
N ILE A 32 -35.70 -30.28 34.69
CA ILE A 32 -35.01 -29.74 35.89
C ILE A 32 -35.61 -28.33 36.18
N VAL A 33 -35.62 -27.90 37.45
CA VAL A 33 -36.49 -26.83 38.00
C VAL A 33 -35.68 -25.80 38.80
N LEU A 34 -36.04 -24.50 38.70
CA LEU A 34 -35.55 -23.32 39.47
C LEU A 34 -34.04 -22.98 39.31
N ALA A 35 -33.55 -21.74 39.42
CA ALA A 35 -34.11 -20.37 39.56
C ALA A 35 -33.12 -19.38 38.87
N SER A 36 -33.20 -18.03 38.83
CA SER A 36 -33.99 -16.98 39.50
C SER A 36 -34.24 -15.79 38.54
N LEU A 37 -34.79 -14.66 39.03
CA LEU A 37 -34.88 -13.38 38.29
C LEU A 37 -33.64 -12.48 38.48
N THR A 38 -33.29 -11.71 37.43
CA THR A 38 -33.16 -10.24 37.50
C THR A 38 -33.27 -9.63 36.09
N LEU A 39 -34.35 -8.93 35.80
CA LEU A 39 -34.46 -7.98 34.68
C LEU A 39 -35.29 -6.77 35.15
N VAL A 40 -35.05 -5.63 34.52
CA VAL A 40 -35.75 -4.32 34.57
C VAL A 40 -35.00 -3.26 35.38
N GLY A 41 -34.25 -2.44 34.64
CA GLY A 41 -33.61 -1.22 35.09
C GLY A 41 -32.83 -0.57 33.95
N VAL A 42 -33.29 0.60 33.48
CA VAL A 42 -32.61 1.48 32.51
C VAL A 42 -32.55 0.98 31.04
N CYS A 43 -33.73 0.91 30.41
CA CYS A 43 -33.88 1.32 29.00
C CYS A 43 -34.70 2.62 28.93
N LEU A 44 -34.08 3.77 29.26
CA LEU A 44 -34.56 5.13 28.99
C LEU A 44 -33.35 6.09 29.17
N GLY A 45 -33.16 7.06 28.28
CA GLY A 45 -32.12 8.10 28.46
C GLY A 45 -31.25 8.47 27.24
N GLY A 46 -31.63 8.09 26.02
CA GLY A 46 -30.98 8.65 24.82
C GLY A 46 -31.42 10.10 24.60
N GLY A 47 -30.46 11.02 24.46
CA GLY A 47 -30.67 12.35 23.84
C GLY A 47 -30.78 13.56 24.76
N ALA A 48 -29.68 13.98 25.41
CA ALA A 48 -29.50 15.36 25.92
C ALA A 48 -28.02 15.71 26.23
N ALA A 49 -27.12 15.64 25.23
CA ALA A 49 -25.71 16.04 25.39
C ALA A 49 -25.04 16.58 24.11
N LEU A 50 -25.81 17.24 23.23
CA LEU A 50 -25.31 17.95 22.04
C LEU A 50 -25.46 19.47 22.24
N ALA A 51 -24.73 20.04 23.20
CA ALA A 51 -24.80 21.48 23.49
C ALA A 51 -23.53 22.14 24.05
N HIS A 52 -22.50 21.39 24.47
CA HIS A 52 -21.34 21.95 25.16
C HIS A 52 -20.02 21.39 24.64
N TRP A 53 -19.49 22.02 23.60
CA TRP A 53 -18.05 22.28 23.32
C TRP A 53 -17.90 22.79 21.88
N ARG A 54 -18.23 24.07 21.68
CA ARG A 54 -17.70 24.87 20.57
C ARG A 54 -16.61 25.79 21.14
N ALA A 55 -15.50 25.85 20.43
CA ALA A 55 -14.57 26.98 20.30
C ALA A 55 -14.24 27.81 21.56
N ALA A 56 -13.04 27.58 22.11
CA ALA A 56 -12.18 28.66 22.61
C ALA A 56 -10.74 28.12 22.83
N ASP A 57 -9.83 28.44 21.91
CA ASP A 57 -8.39 28.44 22.20
C ASP A 57 -7.78 29.67 21.51
N ALA A 58 -7.87 30.80 22.22
CA ALA A 58 -7.27 32.07 21.85
C ALA A 58 -7.12 32.96 23.09
N THR A 59 -5.96 32.92 23.77
CA THR A 59 -5.44 33.99 24.64
C THR A 59 -4.03 33.70 25.14
N THR A 60 -3.03 34.31 24.50
CA THR A 60 -1.70 34.67 25.05
C THR A 60 -1.13 35.73 24.09
N ASP A 61 -0.62 36.90 24.48
CA ASP A 61 -0.68 37.69 25.71
C ASP A 61 -0.46 39.17 25.28
N ALA A 62 -0.94 40.16 26.05
CA ALA A 62 -0.82 41.58 25.71
C ALA A 62 -0.63 42.45 26.96
N GLY A 63 0.63 42.59 27.41
CA GLY A 63 1.06 43.51 28.45
C GLY A 63 2.17 44.46 27.97
N ALA A 64 1.99 45.76 28.20
CA ALA A 64 2.94 46.84 27.90
C ALA A 64 2.66 48.03 28.85
N PRO A 65 3.47 49.11 28.91
CA PRO A 65 4.90 49.30 28.61
C PRO A 65 5.68 49.99 29.79
N ALA A 66 7.02 50.11 29.75
CA ALA A 66 7.75 51.22 30.42
C ALA A 66 9.24 51.42 30.03
N ARG A 67 9.53 52.60 29.46
CA ARG A 67 10.71 53.51 29.52
C ARG A 67 12.18 53.03 29.69
N GLN A 68 13.03 53.74 28.93
CA GLN A 68 14.50 53.74 28.90
C GLN A 68 15.15 54.49 30.10
N PRO A 69 16.50 54.41 30.20
CA PRO A 69 17.31 55.64 30.28
C PRO A 69 18.44 55.70 29.21
N VAL A 70 18.91 56.93 28.95
CA VAL A 70 19.93 57.29 27.94
C VAL A 70 21.26 57.66 28.62
N ALA A 71 22.40 57.30 28.01
CA ALA A 71 23.69 57.99 28.20
C ALA A 71 24.63 57.79 26.98
N GLU A 72 25.34 58.87 26.60
CA GLU A 72 26.31 59.03 25.50
C GLU A 72 27.70 59.36 26.09
N PRO A 73 28.79 59.58 25.32
CA PRO A 73 29.36 58.87 24.17
C PRO A 73 30.85 58.47 24.48
N PRO A 74 31.78 58.13 23.54
CA PRO A 74 32.39 59.13 22.64
C PRO A 74 33.00 58.64 21.28
N HIS A 75 33.38 59.63 20.46
CA HIS A 75 34.35 59.62 19.35
C HIS A 75 34.00 59.00 17.98
N ALA A 76 33.81 59.89 17.01
CA ALA A 76 33.72 59.60 15.58
C ALA A 76 35.10 59.25 14.96
N ARG A 77 35.07 58.39 13.93
CA ARG A 77 36.12 58.29 12.90
C ARG A 77 35.50 58.51 11.51
N ALA A 78 36.23 59.24 10.66
CA ALA A 78 35.87 59.54 9.29
C ALA A 78 36.00 58.30 8.37
N PRO A 79 35.40 58.30 7.15
CA PRO A 79 35.06 57.08 6.44
C PRO A 79 36.19 56.48 5.61
N VAL A 80 36.18 55.15 5.47
CA VAL A 80 36.95 54.41 4.46
C VAL A 80 35.98 53.88 3.40
N ALA A 81 36.34 54.07 2.12
CA ALA A 81 35.49 53.77 0.97
C ALA A 81 35.23 52.25 0.81
N PRO A 82 34.09 51.85 0.19
CA PRO A 82 33.83 50.44 -0.08
C PRO A 82 34.80 49.88 -1.14
N PRO A 83 35.26 48.63 -1.00
CA PRO A 83 35.97 47.94 -2.07
C PRO A 83 35.03 47.74 -3.26
N ARG A 84 35.59 47.84 -4.47
CA ARG A 84 34.83 47.77 -5.73
C ARG A 84 34.32 46.35 -5.95
N ALA A 85 33.11 46.25 -6.48
CA ALA A 85 32.53 44.98 -6.90
C ALA A 85 33.19 44.52 -8.22
N ASP A 86 33.90 43.39 -8.17
CA ASP A 86 34.19 42.64 -9.39
C ASP A 86 32.92 41.93 -9.86
N ARG A 87 32.45 42.33 -11.04
CA ARG A 87 31.45 41.59 -11.81
C ARG A 87 32.19 40.53 -12.62
N ASP A 88 32.00 39.26 -12.30
CA ASP A 88 31.17 38.40 -13.14
C ASP A 88 31.08 36.98 -12.57
N SER A 89 29.86 36.61 -12.22
CA SER A 89 29.41 35.22 -12.24
C SER A 89 27.93 35.29 -12.60
N PRO A 90 27.51 34.76 -13.76
CA PRO A 90 26.10 34.77 -14.11
C PRO A 90 25.32 33.99 -13.05
N PRO A 91 24.06 34.37 -12.77
CA PRO A 91 23.23 33.56 -11.88
C PRO A 91 23.20 32.13 -12.43
N ARG A 92 23.52 31.15 -11.58
CA ARG A 92 23.25 29.75 -11.91
C ARG A 92 21.74 29.66 -12.13
N ARG A 93 21.35 29.54 -13.40
CA ARG A 93 20.12 28.83 -13.73
C ARG A 93 20.29 27.44 -13.12
N ASP A 94 19.23 26.95 -12.48
CA ASP A 94 19.14 25.53 -12.14
C ASP A 94 19.18 24.75 -13.46
N GLU A 95 20.37 24.29 -13.85
CA GLU A 95 20.47 23.23 -14.84
C GLU A 95 19.73 22.01 -14.27
N PRO A 96 18.91 21.32 -15.08
CA PRO A 96 18.37 20.03 -14.67
C PRO A 96 19.53 19.12 -14.28
N GLY A 97 19.61 18.78 -12.99
CA GLY A 97 20.67 17.92 -12.48
C GLY A 97 20.72 16.63 -13.30
N ALA A 98 21.94 16.17 -13.60
CA ALA A 98 22.16 14.95 -14.38
C ALA A 98 21.25 13.81 -13.83
N PRO A 99 20.60 13.02 -14.70
CA PRO A 99 19.60 12.04 -14.27
C PRO A 99 20.21 11.10 -13.23
N ALA A 100 19.54 10.96 -12.09
CA ALA A 100 20.03 10.18 -10.96
C ALA A 100 20.41 8.76 -11.42
N SER A 101 21.73 8.48 -11.40
CA SER A 101 22.26 7.22 -11.88
C SER A 101 21.94 6.11 -10.89
N VAL A 102 20.91 5.32 -11.20
CA VAL A 102 20.52 4.18 -10.37
C VAL A 102 21.59 3.08 -10.49
N PRO A 103 22.21 2.62 -9.39
CA PRO A 103 23.15 1.51 -9.43
C PRO A 103 22.41 0.24 -9.87
N SER A 104 22.96 -0.47 -10.86
CA SER A 104 22.34 -1.69 -11.41
C SER A 104 22.48 -2.91 -10.50
N SER A 105 23.39 -2.87 -9.53
CA SER A 105 23.65 -3.94 -8.56
C SER A 105 24.18 -3.39 -7.25
N GLY A 106 23.84 -4.05 -6.14
CA GLY A 106 24.34 -3.78 -4.81
C GLY A 106 24.87 -5.06 -4.12
N PRO A 107 25.15 -4.99 -2.80
CA PRO A 107 25.74 -6.08 -2.03
C PRO A 107 24.75 -7.18 -1.60
N GLY A 108 23.45 -7.07 -1.92
CA GLY A 108 22.43 -8.04 -1.50
C GLY A 108 22.15 -8.08 0.01
N THR A 109 22.65 -7.09 0.77
CA THR A 109 22.44 -6.95 2.22
C THR A 109 21.54 -5.75 2.49
N PHE A 110 20.76 -5.78 3.57
CA PHE A 110 19.69 -4.81 3.80
C PHE A 110 19.80 -4.14 5.18
N THR A 111 19.40 -2.88 5.26
CA THR A 111 19.10 -2.18 6.52
C THR A 111 17.59 -2.10 6.70
N THR A 112 17.07 -2.62 7.81
CA THR A 112 15.67 -2.42 8.23
C THR A 112 15.47 -1.01 8.75
N ALA A 113 14.43 -0.34 8.28
CA ALA A 113 14.00 0.96 8.75
C ALA A 113 13.63 0.91 10.24
N ARG A 114 14.22 1.81 11.03
CA ARG A 114 13.78 2.06 12.41
C ARG A 114 12.59 3.01 12.34
N ALA A 115 11.39 2.44 12.34
CA ALA A 115 10.14 3.16 12.19
C ALA A 115 8.98 2.36 12.82
N HIS A 116 8.00 3.07 13.36
CA HIS A 116 6.75 2.50 13.85
C HIS A 116 5.61 3.41 13.43
N GLY A 117 4.58 2.83 12.80
CA GLY A 117 3.44 3.55 12.26
C GLY A 117 2.16 3.33 13.05
N VAL A 118 1.19 4.20 12.81
CA VAL A 118 -0.18 4.01 13.33
C VAL A 118 -0.88 2.95 12.49
N ARG A 119 -1.72 2.12 13.11
CA ARG A 119 -2.54 1.15 12.36
C ARG A 119 -3.47 1.88 11.38
N THR A 120 -3.42 1.48 10.11
CA THR A 120 -4.38 1.89 9.08
C THR A 120 -5.40 0.78 8.80
N GLY A 121 -6.61 1.15 8.36
CA GLY A 121 -7.70 0.21 8.11
C GLY A 121 -8.36 -0.35 9.38
N SER A 122 -9.10 -1.45 9.22
CA SER A 122 -9.91 -2.05 10.30
C SER A 122 -9.63 -3.55 10.47
N GLY A 123 -9.82 -4.05 11.69
CA GLY A 123 -9.46 -5.42 12.08
C GLY A 123 -8.03 -5.56 12.60
N THR A 124 -7.53 -6.80 12.59
CA THR A 124 -6.14 -7.13 12.97
C THR A 124 -5.19 -6.66 11.86
N PRO A 125 -4.19 -5.81 12.16
CA PRO A 125 -3.26 -5.37 11.14
C PRO A 125 -2.30 -6.50 10.74
N ARG A 126 -1.94 -6.55 9.46
CA ARG A 126 -0.70 -7.18 9.03
C ARG A 126 0.43 -6.18 9.22
N ARG A 127 1.36 -6.54 10.09
CA ARG A 127 2.54 -5.75 10.41
C ARG A 127 3.54 -5.90 9.27
N TYR A 128 4.15 -4.80 8.84
CA TYR A 128 5.18 -4.83 7.81
C TYR A 128 6.39 -4.05 8.25
N SER A 129 7.57 -4.51 7.82
CA SER A 129 8.82 -3.76 7.93
C SER A 129 9.29 -3.35 6.56
N VAL A 130 10.07 -2.27 6.49
CA VAL A 130 10.68 -1.79 5.25
C VAL A 130 12.18 -1.99 5.36
N GLN A 131 12.75 -2.61 4.35
CA GLN A 131 14.19 -2.88 4.21
C GLN A 131 14.70 -2.21 2.95
N VAL A 132 15.88 -1.61 3.03
CA VAL A 132 16.54 -0.95 1.88
C VAL A 132 17.92 -1.56 1.73
N GLU A 133 18.30 -1.91 0.49
CA GLU A 133 19.60 -2.49 0.20
C GLU A 133 20.74 -1.52 0.59
N ASN A 134 21.78 -2.04 1.22
CA ASN A 134 22.92 -1.25 1.66
C ASN A 134 23.72 -0.71 0.46
N GLY A 135 24.28 0.49 0.57
CA GLY A 135 25.12 1.08 -0.48
C GLY A 135 24.37 1.76 -1.62
N ILE A 136 23.07 2.02 -1.48
CA ILE A 136 22.27 2.86 -2.39
C ILE A 136 21.88 4.17 -1.69
N ASP A 137 21.68 5.24 -2.47
CA ASP A 137 21.25 6.54 -1.95
C ASP A 137 19.72 6.57 -1.70
N LEU A 138 19.28 5.85 -0.67
CA LEU A 138 17.90 5.85 -0.21
C LEU A 138 17.83 5.65 1.30
N SER A 139 17.19 6.60 2.01
CA SER A 139 16.99 6.50 3.46
C SER A 139 15.98 5.39 3.81
N PRO A 140 16.33 4.40 4.65
CA PRO A 140 15.39 3.34 5.07
C PRO A 140 14.15 3.90 5.77
N THR A 141 14.33 4.79 6.75
CA THR A 141 13.21 5.44 7.47
C THR A 141 12.44 6.41 6.56
N GLY A 142 13.10 7.07 5.61
CA GLY A 142 12.44 7.92 4.61
C GLY A 142 11.50 7.11 3.69
N ALA A 143 11.99 6.00 3.14
CA ALA A 143 11.19 5.08 2.33
C ALA A 143 10.06 4.46 3.14
N ALA A 144 10.31 4.08 4.41
CA ALA A 144 9.28 3.54 5.30
C ALA A 144 8.13 4.52 5.54
N ALA A 145 8.44 5.80 5.82
CA ALA A 145 7.44 6.83 5.98
C ALA A 145 6.67 7.14 4.69
N GLU A 146 7.30 6.99 3.51
CA GLU A 146 6.62 7.12 2.23
C GLU A 146 5.65 5.97 1.97
N ILE A 147 6.08 4.73 2.23
CA ILE A 147 5.22 3.54 2.14
C ILE A 147 4.06 3.63 3.14
N GLU A 148 4.28 4.11 4.37
CA GLU A 148 3.20 4.32 5.35
C GLU A 148 2.13 5.28 4.80
N ARG A 149 2.53 6.41 4.19
CA ARG A 149 1.58 7.35 3.58
C ARG A 149 0.78 6.72 2.43
N ILE A 150 1.39 5.84 1.62
CA ILE A 150 0.70 5.11 0.55
C ILE A 150 -0.34 4.14 1.15
N MET A 151 0.08 3.36 2.15
CA MET A 151 -0.75 2.35 2.82
C MET A 151 -1.89 2.98 3.66
N ALA A 152 -1.72 4.23 4.09
CA ALA A 152 -2.72 5.04 4.78
C ALA A 152 -3.67 5.81 3.85
N HIS A 153 -3.38 5.86 2.54
CA HIS A 153 -4.01 6.82 1.65
C HIS A 153 -5.53 6.56 1.46
N PRO A 154 -6.39 7.60 1.36
CA PRO A 154 -7.84 7.44 1.21
C PRO A 154 -8.31 6.67 -0.04
N ARG A 155 -7.46 6.52 -1.06
CA ARG A 155 -7.73 5.71 -2.27
C ARG A 155 -7.06 4.32 -2.25
N GLY A 156 -6.36 3.98 -1.17
CA GLY A 156 -5.63 2.72 -0.98
C GLY A 156 -6.50 1.60 -0.39
N TRP A 157 -5.94 0.40 -0.29
CA TRP A 157 -6.65 -0.81 0.16
C TRP A 157 -7.27 -0.69 1.56
N ALA A 158 -6.58 -0.03 2.50
CA ALA A 158 -6.98 0.07 3.89
C ALA A 158 -8.23 0.96 4.10
N ALA A 159 -8.36 2.03 3.31
CA ALA A 159 -9.47 2.98 3.40
C ALA A 159 -10.83 2.36 3.04
N HIS A 160 -10.82 1.27 2.26
CA HIS A 160 -12.02 0.58 1.76
C HIS A 160 -12.16 -0.85 2.29
N GLY A 161 -11.56 -1.14 3.45
CA GLY A 161 -11.76 -2.41 4.16
C GLY A 161 -11.12 -3.64 3.52
N ARG A 162 -10.28 -3.48 2.48
CA ARG A 162 -9.53 -4.58 1.85
C ARG A 162 -8.20 -4.90 2.53
N GLY A 163 -7.85 -4.22 3.62
CA GLY A 163 -6.68 -4.54 4.42
C GLY A 163 -6.62 -3.72 5.71
N SER A 164 -5.73 -4.14 6.62
CA SER A 164 -5.29 -3.33 7.75
C SER A 164 -3.79 -3.54 7.91
N PHE A 165 -3.05 -2.47 8.14
CA PHE A 165 -1.59 -2.48 8.11
C PHE A 165 -0.99 -1.69 9.26
N GLN A 166 0.23 -2.06 9.65
CA GLN A 166 1.00 -1.31 10.64
C GLN A 166 2.50 -1.41 10.32
N LEU A 167 3.17 -0.28 10.18
CA LEU A 167 4.62 -0.23 10.04
C LEU A 167 5.29 -0.57 11.37
N VAL A 168 6.25 -1.50 11.37
CA VAL A 168 7.03 -1.92 12.53
C VAL A 168 8.51 -2.13 12.19
N THR A 169 9.40 -1.92 13.16
CA THR A 169 10.83 -2.23 13.00
C THR A 169 11.14 -3.74 13.14
N GLN A 170 10.36 -4.45 13.95
CA GLN A 170 10.56 -5.87 14.31
C GLN A 170 9.20 -6.58 14.36
N ASP A 171 9.23 -7.92 14.37
CA ASP A 171 8.04 -8.79 14.39
C ASP A 171 7.01 -8.46 13.29
N ALA A 172 7.53 -8.18 12.09
CA ALA A 172 6.70 -7.98 10.90
C ALA A 172 6.16 -9.33 10.38
N ASP A 173 4.94 -9.31 9.87
CA ASP A 173 4.31 -10.46 9.21
C ASP A 173 4.77 -10.59 7.75
N PHE A 174 5.21 -9.49 7.12
CA PHE A 174 5.87 -9.46 5.81
C PHE A 174 6.88 -8.30 5.69
N VAL A 175 7.78 -8.36 4.71
CA VAL A 175 8.83 -7.35 4.48
C VAL A 175 8.68 -6.70 3.11
N ILE A 176 8.79 -5.38 3.02
CA ILE A 176 8.92 -4.65 1.75
C ILE A 176 10.40 -4.29 1.56
N ARG A 177 11.07 -4.91 0.59
CA ARG A 177 12.50 -4.70 0.29
C ARG A 177 12.66 -3.81 -0.93
N ILE A 178 13.39 -2.70 -0.83
CA ILE A 178 13.82 -1.90 -1.98
C ILE A 178 15.27 -2.27 -2.33
N ALA A 179 15.48 -2.78 -3.55
CA ALA A 179 16.74 -3.36 -3.99
C ALA A 179 17.14 -2.90 -5.40
N THR A 180 18.44 -2.83 -5.67
CA THR A 180 18.99 -2.63 -7.02
C THR A 180 18.48 -3.68 -8.01
N PRO A 181 18.40 -3.39 -9.32
CA PRO A 181 17.87 -4.29 -10.33
C PRO A 181 18.33 -5.75 -10.22
N LYS A 182 19.65 -6.01 -10.19
CA LYS A 182 20.16 -7.40 -10.10
C LYS A 182 19.83 -8.07 -8.77
N THR A 183 19.76 -7.32 -7.66
CA THR A 183 19.38 -7.87 -6.35
C THR A 183 17.87 -8.17 -6.33
N ALA A 184 17.04 -7.32 -6.94
CA ALA A 184 15.62 -7.58 -7.12
C ALA A 184 15.39 -8.84 -7.97
N ASP A 185 16.07 -8.96 -9.12
CA ASP A 185 16.03 -10.15 -9.97
C ASP A 185 16.43 -11.42 -9.19
N ALA A 186 17.51 -11.37 -8.42
CA ALA A 186 17.99 -12.50 -7.63
C ALA A 186 17.05 -12.89 -6.46
N LEU A 187 16.20 -11.97 -5.99
CA LEU A 187 15.15 -12.27 -5.01
C LEU A 187 13.91 -12.86 -5.69
N CYS A 188 13.43 -12.25 -6.78
CA CYS A 188 12.26 -12.69 -7.54
C CYS A 188 12.48 -14.06 -8.21
N ALA A 189 13.69 -14.34 -8.71
CA ALA A 189 14.04 -15.62 -9.31
C ALA A 189 13.92 -16.82 -8.35
N LYS A 190 13.96 -16.60 -7.03
CA LYS A 190 13.70 -17.66 -6.03
C LYS A 190 12.25 -18.15 -6.05
N GLN A 191 11.34 -17.36 -6.59
CA GLN A 191 9.93 -17.71 -6.85
C GLN A 191 9.69 -18.15 -8.31
N GLY A 192 10.74 -18.31 -9.11
CA GLY A 192 10.64 -18.63 -10.54
C GLY A 192 10.22 -17.46 -11.42
N LEU A 193 10.29 -16.21 -10.92
CA LEU A 193 9.94 -15.00 -11.67
C LEU A 193 11.16 -14.40 -12.36
N ASP A 194 11.03 -14.12 -13.66
CA ASP A 194 12.00 -13.31 -14.42
C ASP A 194 11.50 -11.85 -14.49
N THR A 195 12.23 -10.97 -13.81
CA THR A 195 11.92 -9.53 -13.72
C THR A 195 12.78 -8.67 -14.65
N GLY A 196 13.77 -9.25 -15.34
CA GLY A 196 14.59 -8.61 -16.38
C GLY A 196 15.29 -7.30 -15.98
N GLY A 197 15.53 -7.05 -14.70
CA GLY A 197 16.04 -5.79 -14.16
C GLY A 197 15.02 -4.64 -14.16
N GLU A 198 13.78 -4.87 -14.58
CA GLU A 198 12.77 -3.83 -14.78
C GLU A 198 11.53 -3.96 -13.88
N LEU A 199 11.17 -5.16 -13.43
CA LEU A 199 9.93 -5.40 -12.68
C LEU A 199 10.17 -5.50 -11.16
N ASN A 200 9.06 -5.40 -10.42
CA ASN A 200 8.97 -5.75 -9.00
C ASN A 200 8.41 -7.19 -8.88
N CYS A 201 8.29 -7.72 -7.66
CA CYS A 201 7.52 -8.93 -7.41
C CYS A 201 7.00 -9.03 -5.96
N GLU A 202 5.99 -9.86 -5.75
CA GLU A 202 5.68 -10.51 -4.47
C GLU A 202 6.49 -11.80 -4.32
N THR A 203 6.79 -12.16 -3.07
CA THR A 203 7.53 -13.37 -2.67
C THR A 203 6.99 -13.86 -1.33
N VAL A 204 7.31 -15.11 -0.95
CA VAL A 204 6.93 -15.68 0.36
C VAL A 204 7.37 -14.89 1.60
N ASP A 205 8.33 -13.97 1.47
CA ASP A 205 8.79 -13.07 2.53
C ASP A 205 8.08 -11.69 2.52
N GLY A 206 7.22 -11.44 1.53
CA GLY A 206 6.64 -10.14 1.19
C GLY A 206 7.17 -9.58 -0.14
N VAL A 207 7.18 -8.25 -0.24
CA VAL A 207 7.34 -7.50 -1.51
C VAL A 207 8.81 -7.17 -1.81
N VAL A 208 9.20 -7.27 -3.08
CA VAL A 208 10.48 -6.79 -3.63
C VAL A 208 10.22 -5.66 -4.63
N VAL A 209 10.67 -4.46 -4.28
CA VAL A 209 10.60 -3.24 -5.09
C VAL A 209 11.93 -3.00 -5.78
N ASN A 210 11.90 -2.83 -7.09
CA ASN A 210 13.07 -2.51 -7.89
C ASN A 210 13.43 -1.02 -7.76
N LEU A 211 14.67 -0.71 -7.36
CA LEU A 211 15.16 0.65 -7.14
C LEU A 211 15.08 1.52 -8.41
N LYS A 212 15.27 0.94 -9.60
CA LYS A 212 15.11 1.66 -10.87
C LYS A 212 13.69 2.18 -11.04
N ARG A 213 12.70 1.40 -10.60
CA ARG A 213 11.28 1.74 -10.60
C ARG A 213 10.92 2.74 -9.51
N TRP A 214 11.45 2.56 -8.30
CA TRP A 214 11.30 3.51 -7.21
C TRP A 214 11.87 4.90 -7.55
N THR A 215 13.01 4.96 -8.22
CA THR A 215 13.73 6.23 -8.49
C THR A 215 13.25 6.90 -9.78
N LEU A 216 13.05 6.15 -10.87
CA LEU A 216 12.79 6.71 -12.21
C LEU A 216 11.35 6.56 -12.70
N GLY A 217 10.49 5.82 -12.00
CA GLY A 217 9.16 5.47 -12.48
C GLY A 217 9.17 4.40 -13.58
N SER A 218 8.12 4.39 -14.41
CA SER A 218 8.02 3.58 -15.64
C SER A 218 7.96 4.47 -16.88
N PRO A 219 8.62 4.10 -18.01
CA PRO A 219 8.49 4.82 -19.27
C PRO A 219 7.06 4.79 -19.86
N THR A 220 6.21 3.88 -19.41
CA THR A 220 4.80 3.76 -19.85
C THR A 220 3.80 4.46 -18.93
N PHE A 221 4.23 4.98 -17.77
CA PHE A 221 3.35 5.61 -16.80
C PHE A 221 3.40 7.13 -16.93
N ALA A 222 2.26 7.74 -17.24
CA ALA A 222 2.10 9.19 -17.30
C ALA A 222 1.98 9.77 -15.87
N GLY A 223 3.11 10.10 -15.26
CA GLY A 223 3.18 10.76 -13.95
C GLY A 223 4.61 10.79 -13.39
N PRO A 224 4.86 11.54 -12.31
CA PRO A 224 6.17 11.61 -11.67
C PRO A 224 6.51 10.28 -10.96
N PRO A 225 7.81 9.97 -10.71
CA PRO A 225 8.21 8.77 -9.98
C PRO A 225 7.54 8.61 -8.62
N ALA A 226 7.25 9.72 -7.92
CA ALA A 226 6.52 9.71 -6.65
C ALA A 226 5.11 9.10 -6.79
N GLU A 227 4.37 9.41 -7.86
CA GLU A 227 3.06 8.79 -8.10
C GLU A 227 3.22 7.33 -8.54
N TYR A 228 4.26 7.01 -9.31
CA TYR A 228 4.55 5.62 -9.68
C TYR A 228 4.89 4.73 -8.47
N ARG A 229 5.48 5.27 -7.40
CA ARG A 229 5.67 4.55 -6.12
C ARG A 229 4.34 4.11 -5.52
N HIS A 230 3.31 4.94 -5.63
CA HIS A 230 1.97 4.57 -5.17
C HIS A 230 1.45 3.36 -5.96
N LEU A 231 1.67 3.30 -7.28
CA LEU A 231 1.25 2.19 -8.13
C LEU A 231 1.96 0.90 -7.70
N ILE A 232 3.29 0.89 -7.66
CA ILE A 232 4.04 -0.36 -7.40
C ILE A 232 3.76 -0.89 -5.99
N ILE A 233 3.66 -0.03 -4.98
CA ILE A 233 3.31 -0.47 -3.62
C ILE A 233 1.87 -1.03 -3.59
N ASN A 234 0.89 -0.36 -4.20
CA ASN A 234 -0.49 -0.88 -4.23
C ASN A 234 -0.62 -2.18 -5.05
N HIS A 235 0.17 -2.37 -6.12
CA HIS A 235 0.17 -3.56 -6.96
C HIS A 235 0.68 -4.79 -6.19
N GLU A 236 1.92 -4.71 -5.68
CA GLU A 236 2.52 -5.85 -4.96
C GLU A 236 1.80 -6.14 -3.63
N VAL A 237 1.32 -5.11 -2.92
CA VAL A 237 0.46 -5.31 -1.73
C VAL A 237 -0.90 -5.90 -2.10
N GLY A 238 -1.39 -5.68 -3.33
CA GLY A 238 -2.57 -6.34 -3.85
C GLY A 238 -2.37 -7.85 -4.00
N HIS A 239 -1.22 -8.28 -4.52
CA HIS A 239 -0.82 -9.70 -4.53
C HIS A 239 -0.71 -10.24 -3.10
N GLU A 240 -0.05 -9.50 -2.20
CA GLU A 240 0.09 -9.87 -0.79
C GLU A 240 -1.27 -10.00 -0.09
N LEU A 241 -2.30 -9.25 -0.50
CA LEU A 241 -3.69 -9.37 -0.02
C LEU A 241 -4.46 -10.56 -0.64
N GLY A 242 -3.80 -11.39 -1.45
CA GLY A 242 -4.35 -12.58 -2.09
C GLY A 242 -4.92 -12.35 -3.50
N ILE A 243 -4.73 -11.16 -4.10
CA ILE A 243 -5.17 -10.89 -5.48
C ILE A 243 -4.17 -11.51 -6.46
N SER A 244 -4.32 -12.81 -6.70
CA SER A 244 -3.38 -13.64 -7.48
C SER A 244 -3.51 -13.52 -9.02
N ARG A 245 -4.21 -12.50 -9.53
CA ARG A 245 -4.46 -12.30 -10.96
C ARG A 245 -4.28 -10.83 -11.33
N HIS A 246 -3.63 -10.62 -12.47
CA HIS A 246 -3.57 -9.30 -13.09
C HIS A 246 -4.91 -8.93 -13.74
N LEU A 247 -5.13 -7.63 -13.90
CA LEU A 247 -6.26 -7.08 -14.64
C LEU A 247 -5.77 -6.39 -15.91
N GLY A 248 -6.54 -6.44 -16.99
CA GLY A 248 -6.29 -5.70 -18.21
C GLY A 248 -6.92 -4.30 -18.19
N CYS A 249 -6.69 -3.53 -19.25
CA CYS A 249 -7.38 -2.24 -19.41
C CYS A 249 -8.91 -2.44 -19.55
N GLY A 250 -9.69 -1.70 -18.76
CA GLY A 250 -11.16 -1.73 -18.82
C GLY A 250 -11.77 -1.06 -20.05
N GLY A 251 -10.95 -0.47 -20.93
CA GLY A 251 -11.32 0.20 -22.18
C GLY A 251 -10.68 1.59 -22.33
N PRO A 252 -10.58 2.14 -23.56
CA PRO A 252 -9.89 3.40 -23.82
C PRO A 252 -10.37 4.57 -22.97
N GLY A 253 -9.43 5.39 -22.49
CA GLY A 253 -9.69 6.59 -21.67
C GLY A 253 -10.12 6.31 -20.22
N LYS A 254 -10.33 5.04 -19.82
CA LYS A 254 -10.58 4.68 -18.42
C LYS A 254 -9.27 4.62 -17.63
N PRO A 255 -9.28 4.84 -16.31
CA PRO A 255 -8.12 4.58 -15.47
C PRO A 255 -7.76 3.08 -15.52
N ALA A 256 -6.48 2.78 -15.68
CA ALA A 256 -5.96 1.42 -15.59
C ALA A 256 -6.19 0.87 -14.16
N PRO A 257 -6.65 -0.38 -14.00
CA PRO A 257 -6.70 -1.02 -12.69
C PRO A 257 -5.32 -1.04 -12.03
N VAL A 258 -5.27 -0.94 -10.70
CA VAL A 258 -3.97 -0.97 -10.00
C VAL A 258 -3.28 -2.32 -10.13
N MET A 259 -4.05 -3.40 -10.31
CA MET A 259 -3.55 -4.76 -10.60
C MET A 259 -3.23 -5.00 -12.08
N MET A 260 -3.25 -3.96 -12.92
CA MET A 260 -2.73 -4.03 -14.28
C MET A 260 -1.21 -3.86 -14.27
N GLN A 261 -0.49 -4.66 -15.05
CA GLN A 261 0.95 -4.53 -15.21
C GLN A 261 1.28 -3.34 -16.14
N GLN A 262 0.98 -2.11 -15.70
CA GLN A 262 1.02 -0.89 -16.52
C GLN A 262 2.41 -0.63 -17.16
N ILE A 263 3.48 -1.16 -16.57
CA ILE A 263 4.84 -1.14 -17.15
C ILE A 263 4.97 -1.90 -18.48
N LYS A 264 4.10 -2.89 -18.73
CA LYS A 264 4.04 -3.63 -20.01
C LYS A 264 3.20 -2.91 -21.08
N GLY A 265 2.46 -1.87 -20.71
CA GLY A 265 1.54 -1.14 -21.59
C GLY A 265 0.30 -0.68 -20.83
N LEU A 266 -0.47 0.24 -21.44
CA LEU A 266 -1.74 0.74 -20.89
C LEU A 266 -2.96 0.36 -21.75
N ASP A 267 -2.76 -0.16 -22.97
CA ASP A 267 -3.82 -0.65 -23.87
C ASP A 267 -4.99 0.35 -24.08
N GLY A 268 -4.67 1.64 -24.09
CA GLY A 268 -5.61 2.75 -24.25
C GLY A 268 -6.17 3.33 -22.94
N CYS A 269 -5.93 2.70 -21.79
CA CYS A 269 -6.25 3.26 -20.48
C CYS A 269 -5.34 4.45 -20.13
N THR A 270 -5.79 5.29 -19.20
CA THR A 270 -4.94 6.30 -18.55
C THR A 270 -4.19 5.68 -17.38
N SER A 271 -2.99 6.18 -17.09
CA SER A 271 -2.22 5.79 -15.90
C SER A 271 -3.02 6.05 -14.62
N ASN A 272 -2.95 5.11 -13.67
CA ASN A 272 -3.59 5.25 -12.37
C ASN A 272 -2.84 4.43 -11.32
N ALA A 273 -2.57 5.04 -10.18
CA ALA A 273 -1.73 4.46 -9.13
C ALA A 273 -2.50 3.88 -7.93
N TRP A 274 -3.84 3.85 -7.98
CA TRP A 274 -4.68 3.55 -6.82
C TRP A 274 -5.76 2.50 -7.10
N PRO A 275 -6.06 1.61 -6.14
CA PRO A 275 -7.15 0.63 -6.29
C PRO A 275 -8.55 1.24 -6.36
N TYR A 276 -8.76 2.42 -5.77
CA TYR A 276 -10.07 3.09 -5.76
C TYR A 276 -10.00 4.47 -6.42
N ASP A 277 -11.12 4.93 -6.97
CA ASP A 277 -11.28 6.29 -7.49
C ASP A 277 -11.57 7.31 -6.36
N THR A 278 -11.74 8.58 -6.70
CA THR A 278 -12.03 9.65 -5.73
C THR A 278 -13.42 9.56 -5.09
N ALA A 279 -14.32 8.73 -5.64
CA ALA A 279 -15.62 8.41 -5.07
C ALA A 279 -15.61 7.09 -4.27
N GLY A 280 -14.45 6.46 -4.08
CA GLY A 280 -14.30 5.20 -3.36
C GLY A 280 -14.79 3.97 -4.11
N ARG A 281 -14.94 4.04 -5.43
CA ARG A 281 -15.29 2.89 -6.27
C ARG A 281 -14.02 2.15 -6.68
N TYR A 282 -14.05 0.81 -6.59
CA TYR A 282 -12.93 -0.03 -7.01
C TYR A 282 -12.73 0.07 -8.54
N ILE A 283 -11.49 0.29 -8.97
CA ILE A 283 -11.11 0.41 -10.38
C ILE A 283 -10.75 -0.99 -10.90
N ASP A 284 -11.71 -1.63 -11.55
CA ASP A 284 -11.64 -3.02 -12.01
C ASP A 284 -11.46 -3.14 -13.54
N GLY A 285 -11.10 -4.34 -14.00
CA GLY A 285 -10.88 -4.65 -15.43
C GLY A 285 -11.10 -6.13 -15.75
N PRO A 286 -10.95 -6.55 -17.02
CA PRO A 286 -10.96 -7.97 -17.38
C PRO A 286 -9.79 -8.70 -16.73
N LEU A 287 -9.97 -9.96 -16.34
CA LEU A 287 -8.86 -10.81 -15.89
C LEU A 287 -7.90 -11.08 -17.05
N VAL A 288 -6.60 -11.00 -16.78
CA VAL A 288 -5.52 -11.41 -17.70
C VAL A 288 -4.54 -12.35 -17.02
N SER A 289 -3.81 -13.12 -17.83
CA SER A 289 -2.74 -14.04 -17.41
C SER A 289 -1.43 -13.28 -17.22
#